data_AF-A0A8H4UC63-F1
#
_entry.id   AF-A0A8H4UC63-F1
#
_cell.length_a   1.000
_cell.length_b   1.000
_cell.length_c   1.000
_cell.angle_alpha   90.00
_cell.angle_beta   90.00
_cell.angle_gamma   90.00
#
_symmetry.space_group_name_H-M   'P 1'
#
loop_
_entity.id
_entity.type
_entity.pdbx_description
1 polymer ?
#
loop_
_entity_poly.entity_id
_entity_poly.type
_entity_poly.pdbx_seq_one_letter_code
_entity_poly.pdbx_strand_id
1 'polypeptide(L)'
;MITPVAIENIGYRYYIMYAIISALIPIVVYFFYPETMNRNLEALNNTLREASTIFEVVSMARRMPAHEAESNESTHEGKKDMEEKEYA
;
A
#
# COMPACT_ATOMS: atom_id res chain seq x y z
N MET A 1 -14.77 15.28 -25.76
CA MET A 1 -13.31 15.00 -25.87
C MET A 1 -12.57 16.31 -25.57
N ILE A 2 -11.75 16.35 -24.51
CA ILE A 2 -11.07 17.60 -24.06
C ILE A 2 -9.74 17.85 -24.79
N THR A 3 -9.05 16.78 -25.18
CA THR A 3 -7.74 16.79 -25.86
C THR A 3 -7.66 17.66 -27.12
N PRO A 4 -8.60 17.60 -28.09
CA PRO A 4 -8.47 18.41 -29.31
C PRO A 4 -8.60 19.91 -29.03
N VAL A 5 -9.52 20.30 -28.13
CA VAL A 5 -9.70 21.69 -27.70
C VAL A 5 -8.45 22.22 -26.98
N ALA A 6 -7.83 21.40 -26.13
CA ALA A 6 -6.60 21.78 -25.45
C ALA A 6 -5.44 21.99 -26.42
N ILE A 7 -5.23 21.10 -27.40
CA ILE A 7 -4.16 21.24 -28.39
C ILE A 7 -4.37 22.49 -29.26
N GLU A 8 -5.62 22.79 -29.65
CA GLU A 8 -5.92 23.99 -30.44
C GLU A 8 -5.64 25.29 -29.67
N ASN A 9 -5.96 25.33 -28.37
CA ASN A 9 -5.82 26.54 -27.55
C ASN A 9 -4.40 26.77 -27.01
N ILE A 10 -3.71 25.71 -26.56
CA ILE A 10 -2.41 25.82 -25.87
C ILE A 10 -1.25 25.12 -26.60
N GLY A 11 -1.52 24.40 -27.70
CA GLY A 11 -0.51 23.83 -28.59
C GLY A 11 0.47 22.90 -27.87
N TYR A 12 1.76 23.12 -28.10
CA TYR A 12 2.84 22.28 -27.56
C TYR A 12 2.89 22.25 -26.03
N ARG A 13 2.35 23.27 -25.35
CA ARG A 13 2.32 23.37 -23.89
C ARG A 13 1.47 22.27 -23.26
N TYR A 14 0.52 21.71 -24.01
CA TYR A 14 -0.28 20.57 -23.58
C TYR A 14 0.60 19.33 -23.32
N TYR A 15 1.60 19.07 -24.17
CA TYR A 15 2.52 17.94 -23.98
C TYR A 15 3.42 18.12 -22.76
N ILE A 16 3.86 19.36 -22.49
CA ILE A 16 4.66 19.66 -21.29
C ILE A 16 3.83 19.39 -20.02
N MET A 17 2.56 19.79 -20.01
CA MET A 17 1.64 19.49 -18.91
C MET A 17 1.52 17.97 -18.68
N TYR A 18 1.33 17.20 -19.75
CA TYR A 18 1.25 15.75 -19.67
C TYR A 18 2.53 15.11 -19.15
N ALA A 19 3.70 15.62 -19.56
CA ALA A 19 4.99 15.15 -19.07
C ALA A 19 5.17 15.40 -17.58
N ILE A 20 4.77 16.58 -17.09
CA ILE A 20 4.83 16.93 -15.66
C ILE A 20 3.90 16.02 -14.85
N ILE A 21 2.65 15.86 -15.26
CA ILE A 21 1.70 14.99 -14.55
C ILE A 21 2.21 13.54 -14.54
N SER A 22 2.68 13.05 -15.68
CA SER A 22 3.24 11.69 -15.80
C SER A 22 4.46 11.49 -14.90
N ALA A 23 5.29 12.52 -14.73
CA ALA A 23 6.45 12.47 -13.82
C ALA A 23 6.06 12.57 -12.33
N LEU A 24 4.96 13.27 -12.01
CA LEU A 24 4.46 13.39 -10.64
C LEU A 24 3.79 12.11 -10.13
N ILE A 25 3.12 11.36 -11.01
CA ILE A 25 2.45 10.09 -10.64
C ILE A 25 3.39 9.11 -9.92
N PRO A 26 4.56 8.70 -10.46
CA PRO A 26 5.44 7.75 -9.78
C PRO A 26 6.00 8.31 -8.47
N ILE A 27 6.19 9.63 -8.37
CA ILE A 27 6.61 10.28 -7.12
C ILE A 27 5.54 10.08 -6.05
N VAL A 28 4.28 10.39 -6.36
CA VAL A 28 3.16 10.21 -5.43
C VAL A 28 3.01 8.73 -5.07
N VAL A 29 3.06 7.83 -6.05
CA VAL A 29 2.97 6.38 -5.81
C VAL A 29 4.06 5.91 -4.86
N TYR A 30 5.31 6.33 -5.07
CA TYR A 30 6.43 5.92 -4.23
C TYR A 30 6.29 6.33 -2.76
N PHE A 31 5.72 7.52 -2.49
CA PHE A 31 5.62 8.07 -1.13
C PHE A 31 4.33 7.75 -0.40
N PHE A 32 3.22 7.56 -1.11
CA PHE A 32 1.89 7.44 -0.50
C PHE A 32 1.27 6.05 -0.62
N TYR A 33 1.76 5.19 -1.52
CA TYR A 33 1.18 3.87 -1.75
C TYR A 33 2.09 2.79 -1.16
N PRO A 34 1.61 1.98 -0.19
CA PRO A 34 2.36 0.86 0.33
C PRO A 34 2.45 -0.28 -0.69
N GLU A 35 3.47 -1.13 -0.56
CA GLU A 35 3.61 -2.34 -1.37
C GLU A 35 2.54 -3.36 -0.98
N THR A 36 1.72 -3.78 -1.96
CA THR A 36 0.60 -4.71 -1.73
C THR A 36 0.83 -6.09 -2.37
N MET A 37 1.87 -6.25 -3.20
CA MET A 37 2.10 -7.50 -3.93
C MET A 37 2.65 -8.59 -3.00
N ASN A 38 2.22 -9.84 -3.23
CA ASN A 38 2.65 -11.02 -2.45
C ASN A 38 2.38 -10.91 -0.93
N ARG A 39 1.30 -10.22 -0.52
CA ARG A 39 0.90 -10.09 0.90
C ARG A 39 -0.46 -10.72 1.17
N ASN A 40 -0.62 -11.29 2.36
CA ASN A 40 -1.92 -11.67 2.87
C ASN A 40 -2.75 -10.39 3.18
N LEU A 41 -4.06 -10.45 2.94
CA LEU A 41 -5.00 -9.36 3.23
C LEU A 41 -5.03 -9.02 4.72
N GLU A 42 -4.85 -10.02 5.58
CA GLU A 42 -4.84 -9.83 7.04
C GLU A 42 -3.59 -9.06 7.50
N ALA A 43 -2.42 -9.40 6.97
CA ALA A 43 -1.17 -8.68 7.18
C ALA A 43 -1.27 -7.20 6.77
N LEU A 44 -1.89 -6.93 5.62
CA LEU A 44 -2.13 -5.57 5.14
C LEU A 44 -3.07 -4.80 6.08
N ASN A 45 -4.16 -5.42 6.51
CA ASN A 45 -5.12 -4.82 7.45
C ASN A 45 -4.49 -4.54 8.82
N ASN A 46 -3.61 -5.43 9.31
CA ASN A 46 -2.87 -5.20 10.56
C ASN A 46 -1.93 -4.01 10.44
N THR A 47 -1.18 -3.92 9.34
CA THR A 47 -0.28 -2.78 9.06
C THR A 47 -1.05 -1.45 8.99
N LEU A 48 -2.24 -1.45 8.39
CA LEU A 48 -3.11 -0.26 8.31
C LEU A 48 -3.70 0.14 9.67
N ARG A 49 -3.92 -0.82 10.57
CA ARG A 49 -4.45 -0.58 11.92
C ARG A 49 -3.39 -0.11 12.90
N GLU A 50 -2.17 -0.62 12.76
CA GLU A 50 -1.05 -0.32 13.65
C GLU A 50 -0.36 1.01 13.30
N ALA A 51 -0.32 1.37 12.03
CA ALA A 51 0.30 2.62 11.60
C ALA A 51 -0.47 3.84 12.13
N SER A 52 0.29 4.76 12.73
CA SER A 52 -0.24 6.04 13.22
C SER A 52 -0.37 7.09 12.11
N THR A 53 0.38 6.93 11.01
CA THR A 53 0.40 7.87 9.88
C THR A 53 0.48 7.15 8.52
N ILE A 54 0.02 7.81 7.46
CA ILE A 54 0.02 7.27 6.09
C ILE A 54 1.44 6.91 5.61
N PHE A 55 2.44 7.71 5.98
CA PHE A 55 3.84 7.43 5.63
C PHE A 55 4.41 6.22 6.37
N GLU A 56 3.94 6.00 7.60
CA GLU A 56 4.37 4.85 8.40
C GLU A 56 3.89 3.54 7.75
N VAL A 57 2.64 3.50 7.25
CA VAL A 57 2.10 2.36 6.48
C VAL A 57 3.03 1.99 5.32
N VAL A 58 3.48 2.97 4.54
CA VAL A 58 4.37 2.75 3.39
C VAL A 58 5.72 2.20 3.83
N SER A 59 6.25 2.68 4.96
CA SER A 59 7.53 2.22 5.49
C SER A 59 7.45 0.81 6.11
N MET A 60 6.35 0.50 6.81
CA MET A 60 6.09 -0.80 7.43
C MET A 60 5.88 -1.87 6.35
N ALA A 61 5.04 -1.59 5.35
CA ALA A 61 4.79 -2.50 4.23
C ALA A 61 6.07 -2.89 3.48
N ARG A 62 7.05 -1.97 3.37
CA ARG A 62 8.34 -2.23 2.71
C ARG A 62 9.28 -3.13 3.53
N ARG A 63 9.16 -3.13 4.86
CA ARG A 63 10.03 -3.89 5.78
C ARG A 63 9.51 -5.28 6.11
N MET A 64 8.22 -5.51 5.87
CA MET A 64 7.57 -6.80 6.10
C MET A 64 8.21 -7.89 5.21
N PRO A 65 8.53 -9.10 5.71
CA PRO A 65 9.07 -10.18 4.89
C PRO A 65 7.98 -10.80 4.01
N ALA A 66 8.23 -11.02 2.71
CA ALA A 66 7.22 -11.50 1.74
C ALA A 66 6.63 -12.90 2.03
N HIS A 67 7.12 -13.59 3.07
CA HIS A 67 6.82 -14.99 3.39
C HIS A 67 5.78 -15.17 4.51
N GLU A 68 4.97 -14.16 4.81
CA GLU A 68 3.93 -14.25 5.85
C GLU A 68 2.67 -15.03 5.42
N ALA A 69 2.65 -15.62 4.22
CA ALA A 69 1.59 -16.53 3.83
C ALA A 69 1.52 -17.79 4.72
N GLU A 70 2.60 -18.13 5.45
CA GLU A 70 2.70 -19.40 6.20
C GLU A 70 2.89 -19.25 7.72
N SER A 71 3.28 -18.08 8.26
CA SER A 71 3.73 -17.99 9.67
C SER A 71 2.64 -17.66 10.69
N ASN A 72 1.51 -17.05 10.28
CA ASN A 72 0.59 -16.42 11.23
C ASN A 72 -0.55 -17.32 11.75
N GLU A 73 -0.74 -18.54 11.21
CA GLU A 73 -1.61 -19.54 11.87
C GLU A 73 -1.10 -19.87 13.29
N SER A 74 0.22 -19.92 13.47
CA SER A 74 0.87 -20.32 14.73
C SER A 74 0.66 -19.37 15.91
N THR A 75 0.44 -18.07 15.66
CA THR A 75 0.29 -17.07 16.74
C THR A 75 -1.17 -16.96 17.22
N HIS A 76 -2.14 -17.36 16.39
CA HIS A 76 -3.55 -17.33 16.74
C HIS A 76 -4.06 -18.64 17.36
N GLU A 77 -3.44 -19.79 17.02
CA GLU A 77 -3.64 -21.07 17.73
C GLU A 77 -3.08 -21.00 19.15
N GLY A 78 -1.82 -20.56 19.32
CA GLY A 78 -1.18 -20.51 20.65
C GLY A 78 -1.89 -19.66 21.71
N LYS A 79 -2.75 -18.72 21.29
CA LYS A 79 -3.62 -17.94 22.20
C LYS A 79 -4.90 -18.68 22.59
N LYS A 80 -5.51 -19.44 21.67
CA LYS A 80 -6.68 -20.29 21.96
C LYS A 80 -6.32 -21.46 22.87
N ASP A 81 -5.15 -22.08 22.63
CA ASP A 81 -4.69 -23.25 23.40
C ASP A 81 -4.34 -22.89 24.85
N MET A 82 -3.91 -21.65 25.07
CA MET A 82 -3.55 -21.12 26.39
C MET A 82 -4.81 -20.73 27.18
N GLU A 83 -5.82 -20.16 26.52
CA GLU A 83 -7.12 -19.89 27.14
C GLU A 83 -7.85 -21.21 27.50
N GLU A 84 -7.91 -22.21 26.62
CA GLU A 84 -8.63 -23.47 26.89
C GLU A 84 -8.04 -24.30 28.04
N LYS A 85 -6.73 -24.18 28.31
CA LYS A 85 -6.05 -24.83 29.44
C LYS A 85 -6.15 -24.08 30.76
N GLU A 86 -6.47 -22.79 30.75
CA GLU A 86 -6.65 -21.99 31.97
C GLU A 86 -8.05 -22.21 32.59
N TYR A 87 -9.01 -22.70 31.79
CA TYR A 87 -10.39 -22.98 32.21
C TYR A 87 -10.72 -24.48 32.38
N ALA A 88 -9.74 -25.38 32.26
CA ALA A 88 -9.88 -26.84 32.44
C ALA A 88 -9.15 -27.33 33.71
#